data_AF-A0AB39N0M0-F1
#
_entry.id   AF-A0AB39N0M0-F1
#
_cell.length_a   1.000
_cell.length_b   1.000
_cell.length_c   1.000
_cell.angle_alpha   90.00
_cell.angle_beta   90.00
_cell.angle_gamma   90.00
#
_symmetry.space_group_name_H-M   'P 1'
#
loop_
_entity.id
_entity.type
_entity.pdbx_description
1 polymer ?
#
loop_
_entity_poly.entity_id
_entity_poly.type
_entity_poly.pdbx_seq_one_letter_code
_entity_poly.pdbx_strand_id
1 'polypeptide(L)'
;MTGTVTNNVAAAGTPAFGGGVTGDTFDRWRILANGTIEAGSGSTARDTNWRRSAANEWTTDDSVIVTLMLRHLGTTLGFYGAAATTKPVVTGSRGGNAALASLLTALANLGLVTDNTTA
;
A
#
# COMPACT_ATOMS: atom_id res chain seq x y z
N MET A 1 -31.58 -14.48 -12.30
CA MET A 1 -32.03 -13.12 -11.91
C MET A 1 -31.08 -12.13 -12.53
N THR A 2 -31.57 -11.16 -13.29
CA THR A 2 -30.80 -9.98 -13.72
C THR A 2 -31.29 -8.80 -12.90
N GLY A 3 -30.39 -8.04 -12.29
CA GLY A 3 -30.76 -6.91 -11.43
C GLY A 3 -29.61 -6.46 -10.53
N THR A 4 -29.71 -5.21 -10.06
CA THR A 4 -28.75 -4.62 -9.12
C THR A 4 -29.09 -5.05 -7.70
N VAL A 5 -28.08 -5.40 -6.93
CA VAL A 5 -28.20 -5.52 -5.46
C VAL A 5 -27.64 -4.24 -4.85
N THR A 6 -28.51 -3.44 -4.26
CA THR A 6 -28.12 -2.22 -3.53
C THR A 6 -28.37 -2.45 -2.04
N ASN A 7 -27.32 -2.31 -1.23
CA ASN A 7 -27.43 -2.40 0.23
C ASN A 7 -27.13 -1.03 0.87
N ASN A 8 -28.16 -0.35 1.35
CA ASN A 8 -28.06 0.92 2.08
C ASN A 8 -28.09 0.63 3.58
N VAL A 9 -26.93 0.51 4.21
CA VAL A 9 -26.82 0.32 5.66
C VAL A 9 -26.70 1.66 6.41
N ALA A 10 -27.08 1.67 7.68
CA ALA A 10 -27.27 2.89 8.46
C ALA A 10 -25.97 3.66 8.82
N ALA A 11 -24.80 2.99 8.81
CA ALA A 11 -23.53 3.61 9.19
C ALA A 11 -22.35 3.10 8.38
N ALA A 12 -21.34 3.96 8.21
CA ALA A 12 -20.15 3.70 7.39
C ALA A 12 -19.28 2.52 7.89
N GLY A 13 -19.29 2.25 9.19
CA GLY A 13 -18.54 1.13 9.81
C GLY A 13 -19.30 -0.20 9.85
N THR A 14 -20.56 -0.24 9.39
CA THR A 14 -21.38 -1.44 9.40
C THR A 14 -21.01 -2.33 8.21
N PRO A 15 -20.90 -3.67 8.39
CA PRO A 15 -20.75 -4.59 7.27
C PRO A 15 -21.94 -4.48 6.30
N ALA A 16 -21.65 -4.22 5.02
CA ALA A 16 -22.63 -4.24 3.95
C ALA A 16 -22.72 -5.65 3.31
N PHE A 17 -21.61 -6.37 3.27
CA PHE A 17 -21.54 -7.76 2.80
C PHE A 17 -20.50 -8.49 3.63
N GLY A 18 -20.72 -9.77 3.91
CA GLY A 18 -19.77 -10.57 4.68
C GLY A 18 -20.06 -12.06 4.61
N GLY A 19 -19.10 -12.85 5.06
CA GLY A 19 -19.19 -14.30 5.13
C GLY A 19 -18.36 -14.87 6.26
N GLY A 20 -18.87 -15.94 6.87
CA GLY A 20 -18.24 -16.67 7.96
C GLY A 20 -18.75 -18.12 8.01
N VAL A 21 -18.29 -18.86 9.00
CA VAL A 21 -18.70 -20.24 9.29
C VAL A 21 -19.53 -20.26 10.56
N THR A 22 -20.50 -21.16 10.67
CA THR A 22 -21.29 -21.33 11.89
C THR A 22 -20.38 -21.55 13.10
N GLY A 23 -20.53 -20.72 14.13
CA GLY A 23 -19.68 -20.73 15.32
C GLY A 23 -18.57 -19.68 15.30
N ASP A 24 -18.32 -19.03 14.16
CA ASP A 24 -17.47 -17.84 14.13
C ASP A 24 -18.13 -16.70 14.94
N THR A 25 -17.31 -15.96 15.68
CA THR A 25 -17.74 -14.78 16.44
C THR A 25 -17.58 -13.48 15.64
N PHE A 26 -16.91 -13.53 14.49
CA PHE A 26 -16.77 -12.45 13.51
C PHE A 26 -16.79 -12.99 12.07
N ASP A 27 -17.15 -12.14 11.10
CA ASP A 27 -17.00 -12.50 9.68
C ASP A 27 -15.52 -12.71 9.32
N ARG A 28 -15.22 -13.75 8.54
CA ARG A 28 -13.86 -14.01 8.04
C ARG A 28 -13.48 -13.10 6.88
N TRP A 29 -14.47 -12.66 6.12
CA TRP A 29 -14.33 -11.64 5.09
C TRP A 29 -15.56 -10.75 5.07
N ARG A 30 -15.37 -9.45 4.93
CA ARG A 30 -16.47 -8.49 4.81
C ARG A 30 -16.07 -7.22 4.08
N ILE A 31 -17.09 -6.54 3.55
CA ILE A 31 -17.00 -5.18 3.01
C ILE A 31 -17.85 -4.29 3.91
N LEU A 32 -17.22 -3.26 4.48
CA LEU A 32 -17.91 -2.22 5.23
C LEU A 32 -18.53 -1.18 4.28
N ALA A 33 -19.54 -0.45 4.74
CA ALA A 33 -20.21 0.57 3.94
C ALA A 33 -19.31 1.74 3.51
N ASN A 34 -18.20 1.98 4.21
CA ASN A 34 -17.17 2.94 3.80
C ASN A 34 -16.25 2.43 2.68
N GLY A 35 -16.42 1.18 2.25
CA GLY A 35 -15.64 0.51 1.21
C GLY A 35 -14.41 -0.25 1.72
N THR A 36 -14.14 -0.28 3.02
CA THR A 36 -13.06 -1.10 3.60
C THR A 36 -13.40 -2.57 3.43
N ILE A 37 -12.47 -3.31 2.83
CA ILE A 37 -12.49 -4.77 2.78
C ILE A 37 -11.67 -5.28 3.96
N GLU A 38 -12.27 -6.13 4.80
CA GLU A 38 -11.60 -6.71 5.96
C GLU A 38 -11.60 -8.23 5.86
N ALA A 39 -10.51 -8.85 6.29
CA ALA A 39 -10.42 -10.29 6.45
C ALA A 39 -9.78 -10.65 7.79
N GLY A 40 -10.18 -11.79 8.36
CA GLY A 40 -9.61 -12.29 9.61
C GLY A 40 -9.97 -13.73 9.91
N SER A 41 -9.53 -14.20 11.08
CA SER A 41 -9.64 -15.58 11.54
C SER A 41 -11.06 -16.09 11.84
N GLY A 42 -12.04 -15.18 11.98
CA GLY A 42 -13.42 -15.50 12.38
C GLY A 42 -13.64 -15.55 13.90
N SER A 43 -12.61 -15.29 14.70
CA SER A 43 -12.70 -15.29 16.17
C SER A 43 -12.23 -13.99 16.83
N THR A 44 -11.16 -13.39 16.31
CA THR A 44 -10.55 -12.15 16.82
C THR A 44 -10.96 -10.91 16.01
N ALA A 45 -10.53 -9.72 16.48
CA ALA A 45 -10.57 -8.52 15.67
C ALA A 45 -9.90 -8.77 14.30
N ARG A 46 -10.38 -8.10 13.25
CA ARG A 46 -10.02 -8.42 11.87
C ARG A 46 -8.53 -8.16 11.63
N ASP A 47 -7.88 -9.11 10.96
CA ASP A 47 -6.43 -9.23 10.92
C ASP A 47 -5.80 -8.41 9.78
N THR A 48 -6.52 -8.22 8.68
CA THR A 48 -6.03 -7.48 7.51
C THR A 48 -7.13 -6.64 6.89
N ASN A 49 -6.75 -5.50 6.31
CA ASN A 49 -7.68 -4.66 5.58
C ASN A 49 -7.07 -4.07 4.30
N TRP A 50 -7.96 -3.74 3.37
CA TRP A 50 -7.68 -2.90 2.24
C TRP A 50 -8.73 -1.81 2.20
N ARG A 51 -8.30 -0.55 2.27
CA ARG A 51 -9.18 0.61 2.36
C ARG A 51 -8.68 1.77 1.54
N ARG A 52 -9.61 2.64 1.15
CA ARG A 52 -9.27 3.92 0.55
C ARG A 52 -8.82 4.89 1.65
N SER A 53 -7.57 5.38 1.60
CA SER A 53 -7.09 6.45 2.50
C SER A 53 -7.40 7.84 1.94
N ALA A 54 -7.32 8.00 0.62
CA ALA A 54 -7.60 9.23 -0.10
C ALA A 54 -8.04 8.92 -1.54
N ALA A 55 -8.28 9.95 -2.35
CA ALA A 55 -8.51 9.74 -3.79
C ALA A 55 -7.29 9.04 -4.41
N ASN A 56 -7.53 7.97 -5.18
CA ASN A 56 -6.50 7.18 -5.88
C ASN A 56 -5.52 6.42 -4.97
N GLU A 57 -5.82 6.30 -3.68
CA GLU A 57 -4.98 5.57 -2.73
C GLU A 57 -5.72 4.40 -2.11
N TRP A 58 -5.08 3.23 -2.13
CA TRP A 58 -5.49 2.05 -1.38
C TRP A 58 -4.37 1.70 -0.40
N THR A 59 -4.73 1.44 0.85
CA THR A 59 -3.81 1.14 1.95
C THR A 59 -4.28 -0.07 2.74
N THR A 60 -3.34 -0.70 3.43
CA THR A 60 -3.57 -1.56 4.60
C THR A 60 -3.01 -0.83 5.82
N ASP A 61 -3.44 -1.20 7.02
CA ASP A 61 -2.86 -0.64 8.25
C ASP A 61 -1.48 -1.25 8.58
N ASP A 62 -1.17 -2.41 8.00
CA ASP A 62 0.08 -3.15 8.22
C ASP A 62 0.87 -3.35 6.91
N SER A 63 1.50 -4.52 6.75
CA SER A 63 2.34 -4.83 5.60
C SER A 63 1.57 -5.53 4.48
N VAL A 64 2.07 -5.36 3.25
CA VAL A 64 1.67 -6.18 2.09
C VAL A 64 2.84 -7.11 1.76
N ILE A 65 2.60 -8.42 1.82
CA ILE A 65 3.58 -9.42 1.42
C ILE A 65 3.32 -9.80 -0.04
N VAL A 66 4.30 -9.57 -0.92
CA VAL A 66 4.27 -10.01 -2.32
C VAL A 66 5.26 -11.16 -2.48
N THR A 67 4.77 -12.40 -2.52
CA THR A 67 5.61 -13.61 -2.52
C THR A 67 6.42 -13.78 -3.80
N LEU A 68 5.86 -13.37 -4.94
CA LEU A 68 6.56 -13.36 -6.22
C LEU A 68 7.17 -11.97 -6.47
N MET A 69 7.12 -11.47 -7.70
CA MET A 69 7.72 -10.21 -8.07
C MET A 69 6.71 -9.06 -7.94
N LEU A 70 7.15 -7.94 -7.37
CA LEU A 70 6.49 -6.65 -7.52
C LEU A 70 6.97 -5.99 -8.83
N ARG A 71 6.14 -6.01 -9.87
CA ARG A 71 6.39 -5.27 -11.12
C ARG A 71 5.65 -3.93 -11.07
N HIS A 72 6.39 -2.85 -10.82
CA HIS A 72 5.87 -1.48 -10.91
C HIS A 72 5.83 -1.00 -12.37
N LEU A 73 4.69 -0.48 -12.81
CA LEU A 73 4.49 0.04 -14.18
C LEU A 73 4.38 1.57 -14.22
N GLY A 74 4.33 2.23 -13.06
CA GLY A 74 4.26 3.69 -12.98
C GLY A 74 5.59 4.36 -13.30
N THR A 75 5.55 5.66 -13.57
CA THR A 75 6.73 6.46 -13.91
C THR A 75 7.47 6.98 -12.68
N THR A 76 6.84 6.93 -11.50
CA THR A 76 7.39 7.42 -10.22
C THR A 76 7.31 6.37 -9.12
N LEU A 77 8.29 6.33 -8.23
CA LEU A 77 8.33 5.44 -7.05
C LEU A 77 8.97 6.16 -5.85
N GLY A 78 8.58 5.81 -4.63
CA GLY A 78 9.15 6.36 -3.38
C GLY A 78 9.17 5.32 -2.27
N PHE A 79 10.08 5.47 -1.32
CA PHE A 79 10.26 4.57 -0.18
C PHE A 79 10.32 5.36 1.14
N TYR A 80 9.97 4.69 2.24
CA TYR A 80 10.07 5.24 3.61
C TYR A 80 9.41 6.62 3.82
N GLY A 81 8.29 6.87 3.12
CA GLY A 81 7.56 8.14 3.19
C GLY A 81 8.14 9.27 2.33
N ALA A 82 9.23 9.04 1.58
CA ALA A 82 9.70 9.99 0.59
C ALA A 82 8.68 10.18 -0.53
N ALA A 83 8.56 11.41 -1.05
CA ALA A 83 7.74 11.70 -2.21
C ALA A 83 8.19 10.86 -3.41
N ALA A 84 7.25 10.30 -4.18
CA ALA A 84 7.59 9.48 -5.32
C ALA A 84 8.38 10.28 -6.38
N THR A 85 9.54 9.76 -6.80
CA THR A 85 10.40 10.39 -7.80
C THR A 85 10.40 9.58 -9.09
N THR A 86 10.71 10.22 -10.21
CA THR A 86 10.93 9.51 -11.48
C THR A 86 12.14 8.58 -11.37
N LYS A 87 12.22 7.57 -12.23
CA LYS A 87 13.41 6.70 -12.32
C LYS A 87 14.70 7.53 -12.37
N PRO A 88 15.63 7.38 -11.40
CA PRO A 88 16.83 8.20 -11.37
C PRO A 88 17.77 7.95 -12.55
N VAL A 89 18.49 8.99 -12.98
CA VAL A 89 19.58 8.93 -13.96
C VAL A 89 20.88 9.26 -13.25
N VAL A 90 21.87 8.37 -13.36
CA VAL A 90 23.23 8.62 -12.83
C VAL A 90 24.07 9.26 -13.93
N THR A 91 24.72 10.38 -13.64
CA THR A 91 25.51 11.15 -14.61
C THR A 91 26.91 11.47 -14.07
N GLY A 92 27.83 11.83 -14.96
CA GLY A 92 29.21 12.21 -14.60
C GLY A 92 30.25 11.11 -14.78
N SER A 93 31.51 11.45 -14.53
CA SER A 93 32.64 10.53 -14.67
C SER A 93 32.71 9.52 -13.52
N ARG A 94 33.02 8.25 -13.85
CA ARG A 94 33.32 7.20 -12.87
C ARG A 94 34.70 7.35 -12.22
N GLY A 95 35.65 8.03 -12.89
CA GLY A 95 37.02 8.20 -12.40
C GLY A 95 37.21 9.35 -11.41
N GLY A 96 36.24 10.27 -11.33
CA GLY A 96 36.31 11.46 -10.47
C GLY A 96 35.19 11.55 -9.43
N ASN A 97 34.54 10.43 -9.11
CA ASN A 97 33.42 10.32 -8.14
C ASN A 97 32.17 11.17 -8.41
N ALA A 98 32.11 11.94 -9.51
CA ALA A 98 30.91 12.67 -9.90
C ALA A 98 29.68 11.74 -10.07
N ALA A 99 29.88 10.56 -10.68
CA ALA A 99 28.83 9.54 -10.79
C ALA A 99 28.39 8.96 -9.43
N LEU A 100 29.31 8.87 -8.46
CA LEU A 100 28.99 8.42 -7.11
C LEU A 100 28.15 9.46 -6.37
N ALA A 101 28.53 10.73 -6.41
CA ALA A 101 27.75 11.82 -5.85
C ALA A 101 26.33 11.88 -6.45
N SER A 102 26.22 11.74 -7.78
CA SER A 102 24.94 11.65 -8.49
C SER A 102 24.08 10.48 -8.03
N LEU A 103 24.68 9.31 -7.78
CA LEU A 103 23.98 8.13 -7.29
C LEU A 103 23.50 8.31 -5.84
N LEU A 104 24.35 8.81 -4.94
CA LEU A 104 23.98 9.03 -3.54
C LEU A 104 22.81 10.00 -3.41
N THR A 105 22.86 11.12 -4.14
CA THR A 105 21.74 12.06 -4.23
C THR A 105 20.47 11.38 -4.76
N ALA A 106 20.58 10.55 -5.81
CA ALA A 106 19.44 9.82 -6.37
C ALA A 106 18.80 8.82 -5.39
N LEU A 107 19.62 8.06 -4.66
CA LEU A 107 19.13 7.09 -3.65
C LEU A 107 18.51 7.81 -2.45
N ALA A 108 19.09 8.95 -2.03
CA ALA A 108 18.55 9.78 -0.97
C ALA A 108 17.18 10.37 -1.35
N ASN A 109 17.05 10.89 -2.58
CA ASN A 109 15.78 11.39 -3.10
C ASN A 109 14.70 10.30 -3.18
N LEU A 110 15.10 9.05 -3.47
CA LEU A 110 14.20 7.90 -3.50
C LEU A 110 13.77 7.45 -2.08
N GLY A 111 14.49 7.90 -1.04
CA GLY A 111 14.29 7.52 0.36
C GLY A 111 15.04 6.26 0.79
N LEU A 112 15.88 5.68 -0.06
CA LEU A 112 16.55 4.40 0.22
C LEU A 112 17.76 4.56 1.17
N VAL A 113 18.35 5.75 1.23
CA VAL A 113 19.47 6.07 2.12
C VAL A 113 19.29 7.47 2.69
N THR A 114 19.82 7.70 3.89
CA THR A 114 20.10 9.05 4.39
C THR A 114 21.59 9.30 4.17
N ASP A 115 21.94 10.24 3.29
CA ASP A 115 23.33 10.60 3.04
C ASP A 115 23.79 11.67 4.05
N ASN A 116 24.58 11.26 5.04
CA ASN A 116 25.22 12.13 6.02
C ASN A 116 26.72 12.33 5.75
N THR A 117 27.20 12.03 4.54
CA THR A 117 28.62 12.14 4.21
C THR A 117 29.07 13.60 4.07
N THR A 118 30.35 13.83 4.34
CA THR A 118 31.01 15.14 4.20
C THR A 118 32.12 15.04 3.15
N ALA A 119 32.46 16.18 2.51
CA ALA A 119 33.50 16.28 1.49
C ALA A 119 34.90 15.94 2.00
#